data_AF-A0A841LAK4-F1
#
_entry.id   AF-A0A841LAK4-F1
#
_cell.length_a   1.000
_cell.length_b   1.000
_cell.length_c   1.000
_cell.angle_alpha   90.00
_cell.angle_beta   90.00
_cell.angle_gamma   90.00
#
_symmetry.space_group_name_H-M   'P 1'
#
loop_
_entity.id
_entity.type
_entity.pdbx_description
1 polymer ?
#
loop_
_entity_poly.entity_id
_entity_poly.type
_entity_poly.pdbx_seq_one_letter_code
_entity_poly.pdbx_strand_id
1 'polypeptide(L)'
;MAQPTITGCVVPLGQLVYTQTSRNGDVTLFNGSPSVDLSGQCYSSSTAGTPCTICMNGLNNGGNCPPGSGNPTAGTIKTFTILDCPLDNSLFLLVLCLGGLSFFFLRKKNLSLYAAA
;
A
#
# COMPACT_ATOMS: atom_id res chain seq x y z
N MET A 1 -3.69 14.72 -12.69
CA MET A 1 -4.63 13.87 -11.94
C MET A 1 -4.08 13.81 -10.52
N ALA A 2 -4.85 14.21 -9.50
CA ALA A 2 -4.38 14.18 -8.11
C ALA A 2 -4.44 12.73 -7.60
N GLN A 3 -3.36 12.24 -7.00
CA GLN A 3 -3.31 10.90 -6.42
C GLN A 3 -4.12 10.85 -5.11
N PRO A 4 -4.86 9.76 -4.83
CA PRO A 4 -5.58 9.62 -3.58
C PRO A 4 -4.59 9.54 -2.41
N THR A 5 -4.85 10.34 -1.38
CA THR A 5 -4.04 10.40 -0.16
C THR A 5 -4.89 9.97 1.03
N ILE A 6 -4.33 9.11 1.87
CA ILE A 6 -4.96 8.58 3.08
C ILE A 6 -4.06 8.94 4.24
N THR A 7 -4.60 9.62 5.26
CA THR A 7 -3.86 9.89 6.49
C THR A 7 -4.48 9.10 7.63
N GLY A 8 -3.65 8.38 8.37
CA GLY A 8 -4.13 7.56 9.49
C GLY A 8 -3.00 6.97 10.31
N CYS A 9 -3.37 6.30 11.39
CA CYS A 9 -2.44 5.59 12.26
C CYS A 9 -2.12 4.22 11.68
N VAL A 10 -0.83 3.91 11.52
CA VAL A 10 -0.36 2.59 11.08
C VAL A 10 0.40 1.89 12.22
N VAL A 11 0.23 0.57 12.32
CA VAL A 11 0.99 -0.26 13.25
C VAL A 11 2.28 -0.72 12.55
N PRO A 12 3.46 -0.72 13.20
CA PRO A 12 4.74 -1.03 12.55
C PRO A 12 4.83 -2.40 11.85
N LEU A 13 3.94 -3.34 12.22
CA LEU A 13 3.89 -4.71 11.69
C LEU A 13 2.65 -4.96 10.81
N GLY A 14 1.77 -3.97 10.64
CA GLY A 14 0.53 -4.12 9.89
C GLY A 14 0.48 -3.19 8.68
N GLN A 15 -0.09 -3.66 7.57
CA GLN A 15 -0.44 -2.82 6.41
C GLN A 15 -1.83 -2.17 6.55
N LEU A 16 -2.38 -2.17 7.75
CA LEU A 16 -3.68 -1.59 8.08
C LEU A 16 -3.51 -0.14 8.55
N VAL A 17 -4.24 0.75 7.91
CA VAL A 17 -4.30 2.17 8.27
C VAL A 17 -5.65 2.47 8.92
N TYR A 18 -5.61 2.90 10.17
CA TYR A 18 -6.79 3.30 10.92
C TYR A 18 -7.03 4.80 10.71
N THR A 19 -8.20 5.16 10.17
CA THR A 19 -8.52 6.54 9.79
C THR A 19 -9.50 7.21 10.74
N GLN A 20 -10.27 6.42 11.50
CA GLN A 20 -11.22 6.98 12.45
C GLN A 20 -10.52 7.39 13.75
N THR A 21 -10.54 8.69 14.02
CA THR A 21 -9.96 9.28 15.23
C THR A 21 -11.03 9.75 16.21
N SER A 22 -10.75 9.61 17.50
CA SER A 22 -11.39 10.38 18.56
C SER A 22 -10.33 11.14 19.35
N ARG A 23 -10.67 12.37 19.74
CA ARG A 23 -9.81 13.20 20.55
C ARG A 23 -10.29 13.13 21.99
N ASN A 24 -9.45 12.61 22.88
CA ASN A 24 -9.73 12.58 24.30
C ASN A 24 -8.64 13.37 25.04
N GLY A 25 -8.90 14.66 25.27
CA GLY A 25 -7.89 15.60 25.76
C GLY A 25 -6.77 15.81 24.74
N ASP A 26 -5.52 15.64 25.18
CA ASP A 26 -4.31 15.82 24.35
C ASP A 26 -3.89 14.57 23.57
N VAL A 27 -4.60 13.44 23.75
CA VAL A 27 -4.25 12.17 23.10
C VAL A 27 -5.16 11.92 21.90
N THR A 28 -4.54 11.64 20.75
CA THR A 28 -5.24 11.19 19.55
C THR A 28 -5.39 9.67 19.58
N LEU A 29 -6.63 9.22 19.73
CA LEU A 29 -6.98 7.80 19.77
C LEU A 29 -7.60 7.40 18.43
N PHE A 30 -7.23 6.22 17.95
CA PHE A 30 -7.75 5.65 16.72
C PHE A 30 -8.65 4.45 17.04
N ASN A 31 -9.76 4.34 16.33
CA ASN A 31 -10.59 3.14 16.40
C ASN A 31 -9.92 2.01 15.62
N GLY A 32 -9.92 0.79 16.18
CA GLY A 32 -9.51 -0.43 15.48
C GLY A 32 -10.41 -0.82 14.31
N SER A 33 -11.56 -0.17 14.11
CA SER A 33 -12.42 -0.36 12.95
C SER A 33 -13.24 0.90 12.64
N PRO A 34 -13.35 1.34 11.38
CA PRO A 34 -12.86 0.71 10.16
C PRO A 34 -11.35 0.95 9.92
N SER A 35 -10.72 0.04 9.18
CA SER A 35 -9.32 0.12 8.74
C SER A 35 -9.21 -0.04 7.23
N VAL A 36 -8.26 0.66 6.61
CA VAL A 36 -7.91 0.49 5.20
C VAL A 36 -6.73 -0.45 5.09
N ASP A 37 -6.88 -1.53 4.34
CA ASP A 37 -5.78 -2.44 4.03
C ASP A 37 -4.99 -1.97 2.80
N LEU A 38 -3.68 -1.84 2.95
CA LEU A 38 -2.74 -1.45 1.90
C LEU A 38 -2.03 -2.64 1.25
N SER A 39 -2.32 -3.88 1.65
CA SER A 39 -1.59 -5.09 1.21
C SER A 39 -1.57 -5.32 -0.31
N GLY A 40 -2.55 -4.80 -1.04
CA GLY A 40 -2.67 -4.92 -2.50
C GLY A 40 -2.38 -3.65 -3.29
N GLN A 41 -1.87 -2.57 -2.67
CA GLN A 41 -1.69 -1.28 -3.34
C GLN A 41 -0.23 -0.83 -3.30
N CYS A 42 0.24 -0.19 -4.38
CA CYS A 42 1.48 0.56 -4.32
C CYS A 42 1.22 1.86 -3.58
N TYR A 43 2.01 2.14 -2.54
CA TYR A 43 1.88 3.37 -1.78
C TYR A 43 3.26 3.96 -1.45
N SER A 44 3.30 5.28 -1.34
CA SER A 44 4.39 6.00 -0.68
C SER A 44 3.89 6.53 0.65
N SER A 45 4.76 6.60 1.66
CA SER A 45 4.41 7.11 2.99
C SER A 45 5.29 8.28 3.40
N SER A 46 4.75 9.21 4.20
CA SER A 46 5.52 10.29 4.77
C SER A 46 6.64 9.78 5.69
N THR A 47 7.82 10.40 5.60
CA THR A 47 8.98 10.06 6.42
C THR A 47 8.81 10.50 7.87
N ALA A 48 8.13 11.63 8.08
CA ALA A 48 7.73 12.10 9.40
C ALA A 48 6.39 11.46 9.79
N GLY A 49 6.30 11.05 11.06
CA GLY A 49 5.06 10.56 11.64
C GLY A 49 4.97 10.89 13.12
N THR A 50 3.76 11.09 13.62
CA THR A 50 3.49 11.39 15.03
C THR A 50 2.99 10.13 15.74
N PRO A 51 3.34 9.91 17.02
CA PRO A 51 2.85 8.75 17.74
C PRO A 51 1.34 8.79 17.88
N CYS A 52 0.69 7.62 17.75
CA CYS A 52 -0.74 7.46 17.95
C CYS A 52 -1.04 6.16 18.69
N THR A 53 -2.25 6.09 19.24
CA THR A 53 -2.72 4.93 19.99
C THR A 53 -4.00 4.40 19.36
N ILE A 54 -4.07 3.10 19.11
CA ILE A 54 -5.22 2.43 18.49
C ILE A 54 -5.93 1.56 19.53
N CYS A 55 -7.24 1.74 19.66
CA CYS A 55 -8.11 0.90 20.48
C CYS A 55 -8.68 -0.23 19.62
N MET A 56 -8.08 -1.42 19.65
CA MET A 56 -8.45 -2.54 18.74
C MET A 56 -9.92 -2.98 18.85
N ASN A 57 -10.49 -2.98 20.05
CA ASN A 57 -11.92 -3.32 20.25
C ASN A 57 -12.84 -2.08 20.20
N GLY A 58 -12.34 -0.99 19.63
CA GLY A 58 -13.07 0.25 19.45
C GLY A 58 -13.05 1.21 20.63
N LEU A 59 -13.70 2.34 20.41
CA LEU A 59 -13.82 3.43 21.37
C LEU A 59 -15.16 3.29 22.11
N ASN A 60 -15.18 3.62 23.39
CA ASN A 60 -16.44 3.79 24.13
C ASN A 60 -17.13 5.11 23.74
N ASN A 61 -18.34 5.36 24.26
CA ASN A 61 -19.07 6.63 24.04
C ASN A 61 -18.31 7.88 24.53
N GLY A 62 -17.32 7.70 25.42
CA GLY A 62 -16.43 8.76 25.89
C GLY A 62 -15.20 8.99 25.01
N GLY A 63 -15.04 8.25 23.91
CA GLY A 63 -13.90 8.38 23.02
C GLY A 63 -12.59 7.85 23.59
N ASN A 64 -12.61 6.98 24.59
CA ASN A 64 -11.45 6.29 25.14
C ASN A 64 -11.51 4.77 24.89
N CYS A 65 -10.35 4.10 24.99
CA CYS A 65 -10.30 2.65 24.90
C CYS A 65 -11.03 2.04 26.11
N PRO A 66 -12.02 1.14 25.92
CA PRO A 66 -12.73 0.52 27.02
C PRO A 66 -11.79 -0.26 27.95
N PRO A 67 -12.04 -0.29 29.27
CA PRO A 67 -11.31 -1.18 30.17
C PRO A 67 -11.53 -2.64 29.73
N GLY A 68 -10.45 -3.39 29.49
CA GLY A 68 -10.50 -4.76 28.99
C GLY A 68 -10.59 -4.89 27.46
N SER A 69 -10.53 -3.79 26.70
CA SER A 69 -10.64 -3.76 25.23
C SER A 69 -9.42 -4.28 24.45
N GLY A 70 -8.63 -5.18 25.05
CA GLY A 70 -7.26 -5.46 24.60
C GLY A 70 -6.34 -4.27 24.88
N ASN A 71 -5.04 -4.52 24.93
CA ASN A 71 -4.07 -3.44 25.16
C ASN A 71 -4.11 -2.44 23.99
N PRO A 72 -4.08 -1.13 24.28
CA PRO A 72 -3.93 -0.12 23.23
C PRO A 72 -2.67 -0.41 22.41
N THR A 73 -2.81 -0.42 21.10
CA THR A 73 -1.70 -0.68 20.18
C THR A 73 -1.03 0.64 19.81
N ALA A 74 0.27 0.74 20.04
CA ALA A 74 1.04 1.90 19.59
C ALA A 74 1.21 1.87 18.07
N GLY A 75 1.01 3.02 17.44
CA GLY A 75 1.21 3.21 16.01
C GLY A 75 1.84 4.56 15.71
N THR A 76 1.90 4.89 14.42
CA THR A 76 2.38 6.18 13.94
C THR A 76 1.43 6.74 12.90
N ILE A 77 1.02 8.01 13.06
CA ILE A 77 0.23 8.73 12.06
C ILE A 77 1.14 9.04 10.89
N LYS A 78 0.75 8.59 9.71
CA LYS A 78 1.44 8.87 8.45
C LYS A 78 0.43 9.21 7.37
N THR A 79 0.89 9.95 6.38
CA THR A 79 0.15 10.16 5.14
C THR A 79 0.66 9.19 4.09
N PHE A 80 -0.26 8.48 3.48
CA PHE A 80 -0.03 7.50 2.43
C PHE A 80 -0.59 8.03 1.12
N THR A 81 0.23 8.06 0.08
CA THR A 81 -0.20 8.38 -1.28
C THR A 81 -0.30 7.08 -2.05
N ILE A 82 -1.50 6.75 -2.52
CA ILE A 82 -1.72 5.58 -3.37
C ILE A 82 -1.19 5.89 -4.76
N LEU A 83 -0.40 4.97 -5.30
CA LEU A 83 0.24 5.03 -6.61
C LEU A 83 -0.39 3.96 -7.50
N ASP A 84 -0.60 4.30 -8.77
CA ASP A 84 -0.89 3.28 -9.78
C ASP A 84 0.35 2.41 -9.97
N CYS A 85 0.26 1.10 -9.71
CA CYS A 85 1.36 0.17 -9.95
C CYS A 85 1.53 -0.02 -11.47
N PRO A 86 2.59 0.50 -12.11
CA PRO A 86 2.70 0.47 -13.57
C PRO A 86 3.12 -0.90 -14.13
N LEU A 87 3.38 -1.89 -13.27
CA LEU A 87 3.87 -3.20 -13.71
C LEU A 87 2.84 -3.93 -14.55
N ASP A 88 1.57 -4.02 -14.15
CA ASP A 88 0.61 -4.88 -14.86
C ASP A 88 0.29 -4.41 -16.28
N ASN A 89 0.11 -3.09 -16.50
CA ASN A 89 -0.25 -2.58 -17.82
C ASN A 89 0.91 -2.57 -18.82
N SER A 90 2.15 -2.55 -18.33
CA SER A 90 3.35 -2.48 -19.19
C SER A 90 3.96 -3.86 -19.44
N LEU A 91 3.71 -4.84 -18.57
CA LEU A 91 4.28 -6.18 -18.65
C LEU A 91 3.91 -6.87 -19.97
N PHE A 92 2.65 -6.75 -20.39
CA PHE A 92 2.18 -7.37 -21.63
C PHE A 92 2.91 -6.81 -22.87
N LEU A 93 3.06 -5.49 -22.95
CA LEU A 93 3.81 -4.84 -24.03
C LEU A 93 5.28 -5.25 -24.03
N LEU A 94 5.88 -5.36 -22.83
CA LEU A 94 7.28 -5.75 -22.68
C LEU A 94 7.50 -7.21 -23.11
N VAL A 95 6.62 -8.12 -22.70
CA VAL A 95 6.63 -9.54 -23.14
C VAL A 95 6.45 -9.63 -24.66
N LEU A 96 5.55 -8.84 -25.24
CA LEU A 96 5.31 -8.82 -26.68
C LEU A 96 6.53 -8.29 -27.45
N CYS A 97 7.19 -7.23 -26.96
CA CYS A 97 8.42 -6.70 -27.55
C CYS A 97 9.56 -7.72 -27.50
N LEU A 98 9.80 -8.36 -26.34
CA LEU A 98 10.84 -9.37 -26.19
C LEU A 98 10.56 -10.62 -27.03
N GLY A 99 9.31 -11.04 -27.11
CA GLY A 99 8.86 -12.15 -27.97
C GLY A 99 9.07 -11.84 -29.45
N GLY A 100 8.67 -10.65 -29.90
CA GLY A 100 8.84 -10.19 -31.28
C GLY A 100 10.31 -10.11 -31.70
N LEU A 101 11.17 -9.53 -30.84
CA LEU A 101 12.62 -9.48 -31.08
C LEU A 101 13.22 -10.89 -31.18
N SER A 102 12.88 -11.79 -30.25
CA SER A 102 13.38 -13.17 -30.25
C SER A 102 12.98 -13.91 -31.53
N PHE A 103 11.73 -13.77 -31.97
CA PHE A 103 11.23 -14.37 -33.21
C PHE A 103 11.95 -13.81 -34.45
N PHE A 104 12.20 -12.50 -34.49
CA PHE A 104 12.92 -11.86 -35.58
C PHE A 104 14.38 -12.36 -35.69
N PHE A 105 15.07 -12.50 -34.55
CA PHE A 105 16.43 -13.06 -34.52
C PHE A 105 16.48 -14.53 -34.98
N LEU A 106 15.48 -15.34 -34.62
CA LEU A 106 15.40 -16.74 -35.09
C LEU A 106 15.19 -16.83 -36.60
N ARG A 107 14.30 -16.00 -37.18
CA ARG A 107 14.10 -15.96 -38.64
C ARG A 107 15.36 -15.56 -39.39
N LYS A 108 16.11 -14.57 -38.88
CA LYS A 108 17.34 -14.11 -39.54
C LYS A 108 18.43 -15.20 -39.58
N LYS A 109 18.54 -16.03 -38.53
CA LYS A 109 19.49 -17.15 -38.50
C LYS A 109 19.14 -18.27 -39.48
N ASN A 110 17.85 -18.57 -39.66
CA ASN A 110 17.42 -19.59 -40.61
C ASN A 110 17.59 -19.17 -42.07
N LEU A 111 17.47 -17.87 -42.39
CA LEU A 111 17.70 -17.38 -43.76
C LEU A 111 19.17 -17.44 -44.18
N SER A 112 20.10 -17.25 -43.23
CA SER A 112 21.54 -17.29 -43.49
C SER A 112 22.07 -18.71 -43.75
N LEU A 113 21.38 -19.74 -43.27
CA LEU A 113 21.74 -21.15 -43.52
C LEU A 113 21.33 -21.61 -44.93
N TYR A 114 20.31 -21.00 -45.52
CA TYR A 114 19.86 -21.32 -46.89
C TYR A 114 20.65 -20.59 -47.99
N ALA A 115 21.42 -19.54 -47.65
CA ALA A 115 22.25 -18.80 -48.61
C ALA A 115 23.70 -19.33 -48.72
N ALA A 116 24.04 -20.36 -47.95
CA ALA A 116 25.37 -20.98 -47.91
C ALA A 116 25.39 -22.43 -48.45
N ALA A 117 24.30 -22.87 -49.10
CA ALA A 117 24.17 -24.19 -49.73
C ALA A 117 24.12 -24.06 -51.26
#